data_AF-A0A8I0Q3L3-F1
#
_entry.id   AF-A0A8I0Q3L3-F1
#
_cell.length_a   1.000
_cell.length_b   1.000
_cell.length_c   1.000
_cell.angle_alpha   90.00
_cell.angle_beta   90.00
_cell.angle_gamma   90.00
#
_symmetry.space_group_name_H-M   'P 1'
#
loop_
_entity.id
_entity.type
_entity.pdbx_description
1 polymer ?
#
loop_
_entity_poly.entity_id
_entity_poly.type
_entity_poly.pdbx_seq_one_letter_code
_entity_poly.pdbx_strand_id
1 'polypeptide(L)'
;MKTVLSLLENYLNGLDNEEQIIEALNRIKLFLHQRSPFKDEPVDCVLWVKRAQVTANDYNPNVMSPSEKKLLETSLTKDGYTQPVVVLPSPHDRSDLQVVDGYHRYLLSRKNALKKRLNGYLPVTLLDTENHGVAEQMAVTIRHNRARGQHQVTAMSDIVRDLSRLGWSDERIGEELGMSPDEVLRLKQISGLAELFSEREFSEAWTVK
;
A
#
# COMPACT_ATOMS: atom_id res chain seq x y z
N MET A 1 29.42 19.03 8.21
CA MET A 1 29.09 17.60 7.97
C MET A 1 29.89 16.64 8.83
N LYS A 2 31.24 16.65 8.81
CA LYS A 2 32.06 15.72 9.64
C LYS A 2 31.66 15.72 11.12
N THR A 3 31.38 16.89 11.70
CA THR A 3 30.95 17.05 13.11
C THR A 3 29.57 16.47 13.40
N VAL A 4 28.63 16.50 12.44
CA VAL A 4 27.27 15.96 12.65
C VAL A 4 27.31 14.45 12.56
N LEU A 5 28.04 13.90 11.58
CA LEU A 5 28.20 12.45 11.44
C LEU A 5 28.90 11.85 12.66
N SER A 6 29.92 12.52 13.22
CA SER A 6 30.57 12.03 14.45
C SER A 6 29.64 12.06 15.66
N LEU A 7 28.72 13.04 15.76
CA LEU A 7 27.73 13.07 16.84
C LEU A 7 26.72 11.93 16.71
N LEU A 8 26.25 11.65 15.49
CA LEU A 8 25.35 10.53 15.22
C LEU A 8 26.03 9.19 15.47
N GLU A 9 27.29 9.04 15.07
CA GLU A 9 28.09 7.84 15.32
C GLU A 9 28.26 7.58 16.81
N ASN A 10 28.66 8.60 17.58
CA ASN A 10 28.76 8.49 19.04
C ASN A 10 27.43 8.14 19.70
N TYR A 11 26.33 8.74 19.25
CA TYR A 11 25.00 8.45 19.76
C TYR A 11 24.58 7.00 19.48
N LEU A 12 24.75 6.51 18.25
CA LEU A 12 24.39 5.15 17.86
C LEU A 12 25.27 4.09 18.53
N ASN A 13 26.56 4.36 18.69
CA ASN A 13 27.49 3.46 19.39
C ASN A 13 27.21 3.35 20.90
N GLY A 14 26.48 4.31 21.47
CA GLY A 14 26.07 4.31 22.88
C GLY A 14 24.79 3.51 23.16
N LEU A 15 24.17 2.88 22.16
CA LEU A 15 22.96 2.07 22.32
C LEU A 15 23.30 0.60 22.57
N ASP A 16 22.51 -0.05 23.43
CA ASP A 16 22.83 -1.36 24.00
C ASP A 16 22.50 -2.54 23.08
N ASN A 17 21.55 -2.36 22.16
CA ASN A 17 21.04 -3.44 21.32
C ASN A 17 20.52 -2.95 19.96
N GLU A 18 20.38 -3.89 19.03
CA GLU A 18 19.94 -3.62 17.66
C GLU A 18 18.54 -2.98 17.58
N GLU A 19 17.65 -3.27 18.53
CA GLU A 19 16.30 -2.71 18.52
C GLU A 19 16.31 -1.21 18.84
N GLN A 20 17.10 -0.80 19.83
CA GLN A 20 17.34 0.62 20.11
C GLN A 20 18.01 1.33 18.94
N ILE A 21 18.99 0.67 18.28
CA ILE A 21 19.67 1.22 17.11
C ILE A 21 18.67 1.42 15.95
N ILE A 22 17.85 0.42 15.64
CA ILE A 22 16.85 0.51 14.55
C ILE A 22 15.83 1.60 14.85
N GLU A 23 15.34 1.70 16.08
CA GLU A 23 14.40 2.75 16.50
C GLU A 23 15.03 4.14 16.36
N ALA A 24 16.27 4.32 16.82
CA ALA A 24 17.02 5.56 16.65
C ALA A 24 17.20 5.92 15.17
N LEU A 25 17.60 4.95 14.33
CA LEU A 25 17.77 5.14 12.90
C LEU A 25 16.45 5.51 12.21
N ASN A 26 15.34 4.87 12.56
CA ASN A 26 14.02 5.21 12.03
C ASN A 26 13.63 6.65 12.40
N ARG A 27 13.85 7.08 13.65
CA ARG A 27 13.59 8.46 14.08
C ARG A 27 14.44 9.48 13.32
N ILE A 28 15.73 9.18 13.12
CA ILE A 28 16.63 10.05 12.35
C ILE A 28 16.15 10.14 10.90
N LYS A 29 15.79 9.02 10.26
CA LYS A 29 15.25 9.01 8.90
C LYS A 29 13.99 9.85 8.77
N LEU A 30 13.03 9.68 9.68
CA LEU A 30 11.81 10.49 9.72
C LEU A 30 12.13 11.99 9.87
N PHE A 31 13.04 12.34 10.78
CA PHE A 31 13.46 13.72 10.97
C PHE A 31 14.06 14.35 9.71
N LEU A 32 14.89 13.59 8.98
CA LEU A 32 15.50 14.01 7.73
C LEU A 32 14.47 14.10 6.61
N HIS A 33 13.60 13.10 6.49
CA HIS A 33 12.54 13.04 5.48
C HIS A 33 11.61 14.25 5.55
N GLN A 34 11.17 14.65 6.75
CA GLN A 34 10.34 15.85 6.94
C GLN A 34 10.98 17.16 6.42
N ARG A 35 12.31 17.18 6.26
CA ARG A 35 13.11 18.31 5.77
C ARG A 35 13.65 18.07 4.36
N SER A 36 13.39 16.91 3.78
CA SER A 36 13.82 16.55 2.43
C SER A 36 13.04 17.37 1.41
N PRO A 37 13.67 17.87 0.34
CA PRO A 37 12.94 18.41 -0.81
C PRO A 37 12.11 17.34 -1.53
N PHE A 38 12.33 16.06 -1.24
CA PHE A 38 11.59 14.91 -1.76
C PHE A 38 10.67 14.28 -0.71
N LYS A 39 10.28 15.03 0.33
CA LYS A 39 9.40 14.54 1.40
C LYS A 39 8.05 14.01 0.89
N ASP A 40 7.60 14.47 -0.27
CA ASP A 40 6.35 14.04 -0.88
C ASP A 40 6.51 12.69 -1.62
N GLU A 41 7.74 12.19 -1.76
CA GLU A 41 8.06 10.89 -2.34
C GLU A 41 8.24 9.86 -1.22
N PRO A 42 7.33 8.89 -1.04
CA PRO A 42 7.40 7.93 0.07
C PRO A 42 8.71 7.13 0.11
N VAL A 43 9.32 6.89 -1.05
CA VAL A 43 10.58 6.16 -1.19
C VAL A 43 11.78 6.88 -0.56
N ASP A 44 11.70 8.19 -0.35
CA ASP A 44 12.73 8.99 0.33
C ASP A 44 12.95 8.52 1.78
N CYS A 45 11.96 7.84 2.38
CA CYS A 45 12.04 7.33 3.75
C CYS A 45 11.64 5.85 3.87
N VAL A 46 12.65 4.97 3.86
CA VAL A 46 12.48 3.54 4.16
C VAL A 46 12.77 3.24 5.63
N LEU A 47 11.74 2.79 6.35
CA LEU A 47 11.80 2.41 7.76
C LEU A 47 11.91 0.89 7.91
N TRP A 48 12.51 0.43 9.00
CA TRP A 48 12.51 -0.99 9.37
C TRP A 48 11.57 -1.21 10.54
N VAL A 49 10.45 -1.88 10.31
CA VAL A 49 9.40 -2.12 11.34
C VAL A 49 9.31 -3.59 11.69
N LYS A 50 8.78 -3.93 12.86
CA LYS A 50 8.55 -5.33 13.21
C LYS A 50 7.46 -5.87 12.28
N ARG A 51 7.71 -7.03 11.69
CA ARG A 51 6.74 -7.75 10.85
C ARG A 51 5.44 -8.10 11.59
N ALA A 52 5.43 -8.05 12.92
CA ALA A 52 4.23 -8.23 13.73
C ALA A 52 3.26 -7.02 13.66
N GLN A 53 3.77 -5.83 13.38
CA GLN A 53 2.98 -4.58 13.23
C GLN A 53 2.37 -4.46 11.83
N VAL A 54 2.68 -5.38 10.90
CA VAL A 54 2.26 -5.30 9.50
C VAL A 54 1.28 -6.42 9.20
N THR A 55 0.10 -6.04 8.73
CA THR A 55 -1.00 -6.92 8.34
C THR A 55 -1.19 -6.87 6.83
N ALA A 56 -1.70 -7.96 6.26
CA ALA A 56 -2.14 -7.93 4.87
C ALA A 56 -3.50 -7.25 4.76
N ASN A 57 -3.77 -6.60 3.63
CA ASN A 57 -5.14 -6.27 3.28
C ASN A 57 -5.90 -7.55 2.86
N ASP A 58 -7.22 -7.54 3.03
CA ASP A 58 -8.09 -8.63 2.57
C ASP A 58 -8.25 -8.67 1.04
N TYR A 59 -7.76 -7.63 0.35
CA TYR A 59 -7.92 -7.38 -1.08
C TYR A 59 -6.62 -7.57 -1.87
N ASN A 60 -5.96 -8.73 -1.76
CA ASN A 60 -4.88 -9.09 -2.68
C ASN A 60 -5.28 -10.20 -3.67
N PRO A 61 -5.69 -9.85 -4.90
CA PRO A 61 -6.08 -10.82 -5.93
C PRO A 61 -4.88 -11.48 -6.63
N ASN A 62 -3.63 -11.10 -6.29
CA ASN A 62 -2.45 -11.49 -7.05
C ASN A 62 -2.06 -12.95 -6.79
N VAL A 63 -2.24 -13.80 -7.80
CA VAL A 63 -1.78 -15.20 -7.79
C VAL A 63 -0.42 -15.27 -8.48
N MET A 64 0.65 -15.28 -7.70
CA MET A 64 2.02 -15.52 -8.20
C MET A 64 2.25 -17.02 -8.41
N SER A 65 2.88 -17.39 -9.52
CA SER A 65 3.21 -18.78 -9.79
C SER A 65 4.27 -19.32 -8.80
N PRO A 66 4.31 -20.65 -8.57
CA PRO A 66 5.31 -21.24 -7.67
C PRO A 66 6.77 -20.96 -8.08
N SER A 67 7.06 -20.92 -9.38
CA SER A 67 8.40 -20.63 -9.93
C SER A 67 8.82 -19.20 -9.65
N GLU A 68 7.94 -18.22 -9.90
CA GLU A 68 8.20 -16.81 -9.59
C GLU A 68 8.38 -16.58 -8.08
N LYS A 69 7.57 -17.24 -7.25
CA LYS A 69 7.69 -17.16 -5.79
C LYS A 69 9.03 -17.70 -5.30
N LYS A 70 9.51 -18.80 -5.89
CA LYS A 70 10.83 -19.37 -5.56
C LYS A 70 11.97 -18.46 -6.02
N LEU A 71 11.83 -17.83 -7.19
CA LEU A 71 12.79 -16.86 -7.68
C LEU A 71 12.86 -15.63 -6.76
N LEU A 72 11.70 -15.10 -6.35
CA LEU A 72 11.63 -13.99 -5.40
C LEU A 72 12.24 -14.36 -4.04
N GLU A 73 11.98 -15.56 -3.51
CA GLU A 73 12.62 -16.04 -2.29
C GLU A 73 14.15 -16.11 -2.43
N THR A 74 14.63 -16.56 -3.59
CA THR A 74 16.06 -16.61 -3.90
C THR A 74 16.66 -15.21 -3.92
N SER A 75 16.01 -14.25 -4.58
CA SER A 75 16.47 -12.86 -4.64
C SER A 75 16.47 -12.22 -3.24
N LEU A 76 15.41 -12.36 -2.45
CA LEU A 76 15.36 -11.84 -1.07
C LEU A 76 16.45 -12.44 -0.17
N THR A 77 16.88 -13.66 -0.46
CA THR A 77 17.94 -14.35 0.30
C THR A 77 19.32 -13.91 -0.14
N LYS A 78 19.57 -13.75 -1.44
CA LYS A 78 20.89 -13.41 -2.01
C LYS A 78 21.15 -11.90 -2.04
N ASP A 79 20.16 -11.13 -2.48
CA ASP A 79 20.29 -9.71 -2.79
C ASP A 79 19.66 -8.83 -1.70
N GLY A 80 18.84 -9.43 -0.84
CA GLY A 80 18.09 -8.72 0.19
C GLY A 80 16.84 -8.02 -0.35
N TYR A 81 16.30 -7.08 0.43
CA TYR A 81 15.17 -6.27 -0.02
C TYR A 81 15.71 -5.09 -0.84
N THR A 82 15.54 -5.18 -2.15
CA THR A 82 15.88 -4.08 -3.08
C THR A 82 14.73 -3.09 -3.27
N GLN A 83 13.52 -3.50 -2.87
CA GLN A 83 12.32 -2.68 -2.88
C GLN A 83 11.58 -2.86 -1.54
N PRO A 84 11.17 -1.78 -0.86
CA PRO A 84 10.40 -1.87 0.37
C PRO A 84 8.99 -2.42 0.11
N VAL A 85 8.31 -2.80 1.18
CA VAL A 85 6.86 -3.04 1.19
C VAL A 85 6.16 -1.71 1.39
N VAL A 86 5.19 -1.38 0.55
CA VAL A 86 4.42 -0.15 0.67
C VAL A 86 3.28 -0.39 1.64
N VAL A 87 3.17 0.46 2.66
CA VAL A 87 2.19 0.32 3.74
C VAL A 87 1.46 1.63 4.01
N LEU A 88 0.28 1.52 4.60
CA LEU A 88 -0.49 2.63 5.19
C LEU A 88 -0.90 2.27 6.62
N PRO A 89 -1.22 3.24 7.49
CA PRO A 89 -1.78 2.97 8.82
C PRO A 89 -3.10 2.19 8.68
N SER A 90 -3.27 1.14 9.49
CA SER A 90 -4.48 0.32 9.44
C SER A 90 -5.72 1.17 9.78
N PRO A 91 -6.84 0.99 9.06
CA PRO A 91 -8.07 1.71 9.32
C PRO A 91 -8.70 1.34 10.67
N HIS A 92 -8.36 0.17 11.23
CA HIS A 92 -8.88 -0.32 12.50
C HIS A 92 -8.04 0.10 13.70
N ASP A 93 -6.71 0.14 13.53
CA ASP A 93 -5.76 0.57 14.55
C ASP A 93 -4.61 1.32 13.89
N ARG A 94 -4.50 2.62 14.15
CA ARG A 94 -3.44 3.46 13.57
C ARG A 94 -2.03 3.08 14.02
N SER A 95 -1.89 2.27 15.07
CA SER A 95 -0.59 1.73 15.50
C SER A 95 -0.13 0.54 14.66
N ASP A 96 -1.06 -0.12 13.95
CA ASP A 96 -0.77 -1.17 12.99
C ASP A 96 -0.65 -0.61 11.57
N LEU A 97 0.05 -1.36 10.73
CA LEU A 97 0.28 -1.07 9.33
C LEU A 97 -0.40 -2.12 8.45
N GLN A 98 -0.95 -1.69 7.32
CA GLN A 98 -1.56 -2.56 6.33
C GLN A 98 -0.77 -2.50 5.01
N VAL A 99 -0.50 -3.67 4.43
CA VAL A 99 0.19 -3.77 3.13
C VAL A 99 -0.70 -3.26 2.01
N VAL A 100 -0.14 -2.37 1.19
CA VAL A 100 -0.73 -1.83 -0.04
C VAL A 100 -0.09 -2.49 -1.26
N ASP A 101 1.24 -2.58 -1.26
CA ASP A 101 2.04 -3.22 -2.32
C ASP A 101 3.25 -3.95 -1.73
N GLY A 102 3.73 -4.97 -2.46
CA GLY A 102 4.80 -5.85 -1.99
C GLY A 102 4.29 -7.04 -1.18
N TYR A 103 3.03 -7.46 -1.38
CA TYR A 103 2.42 -8.56 -0.64
C TYR A 103 3.25 -9.85 -0.66
N HIS A 104 3.80 -10.26 -1.81
CA HIS A 104 4.61 -11.49 -1.86
C HIS A 104 5.94 -11.35 -1.09
N ARG A 105 6.54 -10.15 -1.05
CA ARG A 105 7.71 -9.86 -0.21
C ARG A 105 7.34 -9.94 1.28
N TYR A 106 6.23 -9.31 1.67
CA TYR A 106 5.66 -9.44 3.00
C TYR A 106 5.37 -10.90 3.38
N LEU A 107 4.76 -11.70 2.50
CA LEU A 107 4.49 -13.11 2.77
C LEU A 107 5.76 -13.94 2.95
N LEU A 108 6.79 -13.69 2.15
CA LEU A 108 8.06 -14.42 2.24
C LEU A 108 8.88 -14.03 3.47
N SER A 109 8.68 -12.82 4.03
CA SER A 109 9.32 -12.39 5.27
C SER A 109 9.11 -13.35 6.46
N ARG A 110 8.02 -14.13 6.47
CA ARG A 110 7.72 -15.12 7.52
C ARG A 110 8.60 -16.38 7.46
N LYS A 111 9.31 -16.60 6.36
CA LYS A 111 10.20 -17.77 6.20
C LYS A 111 11.31 -17.70 7.24
N ASN A 112 11.56 -18.81 7.93
CA ASN A 112 12.50 -18.87 9.05
C ASN A 112 13.89 -18.31 8.73
N ALA A 113 14.41 -18.55 7.51
CA ALA A 113 15.71 -18.02 7.09
C ALA A 113 15.72 -16.48 7.05
N LEU A 114 14.73 -15.87 6.41
CA LEU A 114 14.60 -14.40 6.32
C LEU A 114 14.26 -13.79 7.69
N LYS A 115 13.34 -14.40 8.43
CA LYS A 115 12.95 -13.94 9.77
C LYS A 115 14.15 -13.89 10.73
N LYS A 116 15.01 -14.91 10.70
CA LYS A 116 16.24 -14.95 11.50
C LYS A 116 17.27 -13.93 11.01
N ARG A 117 17.50 -13.84 9.69
CA ARG A 117 18.49 -12.90 9.11
C ARG A 117 18.15 -11.44 9.39
N LEU A 118 16.86 -11.09 9.40
CA LEU A 118 16.38 -9.72 9.57
C LEU A 118 15.81 -9.45 10.96
N ASN A 119 16.00 -10.36 11.93
CA ASN A 119 15.50 -10.22 13.30
C ASN A 119 14.00 -9.86 13.39
N GLY A 120 13.21 -10.39 12.45
CA GLY A 120 11.78 -10.15 12.35
C GLY A 120 11.39 -8.76 11.84
N TYR A 121 12.34 -7.97 11.32
CA TYR A 121 12.07 -6.67 10.70
C TYR A 121 11.74 -6.79 9.22
N LEU A 122 10.97 -5.82 8.74
CA LEU A 122 10.56 -5.65 7.36
C LEU A 122 10.84 -4.20 6.93
N PRO A 123 11.47 -3.97 5.77
CA PRO A 123 11.64 -2.62 5.25
C PRO A 123 10.33 -2.16 4.63
N VAL A 124 9.86 -1.00 5.07
CA VAL A 124 8.59 -0.41 4.64
C VAL A 124 8.76 1.03 4.21
N THR A 125 7.92 1.43 3.27
CA THR A 125 7.69 2.82 2.89
C THR A 125 6.25 3.15 3.27
N LEU A 126 6.08 4.19 4.08
CA LEU A 126 4.78 4.64 4.54
C LEU A 126 4.20 5.62 3.52
N LEU A 127 2.97 5.36 3.07
CA LEU A 127 2.23 6.36 2.31
C LEU A 127 1.64 7.39 3.28
N ASP A 128 1.94 8.67 3.04
CA ASP A 128 1.33 9.76 3.80
C ASP A 128 -0.18 9.72 3.59
N THR A 129 -0.89 9.53 4.70
CA THR A 129 -2.34 9.46 4.75
C THR A 129 -2.87 10.22 5.96
N GLU A 130 -2.07 11.13 6.56
CA GLU A 130 -2.46 11.82 7.81
C GLU A 130 -3.81 12.55 7.70
N ASN A 131 -4.22 12.91 6.47
CA ASN A 131 -5.51 13.55 6.15
C ASN A 131 -6.47 12.69 5.29
N HIS A 132 -6.16 11.42 5.07
CA HIS A 132 -6.86 10.57 4.10
C HIS A 132 -7.93 9.72 4.82
N GLY A 133 -9.20 9.95 4.49
CA GLY A 133 -10.30 9.09 4.95
C GLY A 133 -10.25 7.68 4.34
N VAL A 134 -11.11 6.78 4.81
CA VAL A 134 -11.17 5.37 4.38
C VAL A 134 -11.24 5.22 2.85
N ALA A 135 -12.05 6.05 2.18
CA ALA A 135 -12.19 6.02 0.71
C ALA A 135 -10.87 6.27 -0.02
N GLU A 136 -10.06 7.18 0.49
CA GLU A 136 -8.79 7.58 -0.11
C GLU A 136 -7.73 6.49 0.08
N GLN A 137 -7.72 5.82 1.25
CA GLN A 137 -6.89 4.64 1.49
C GLN A 137 -7.24 3.47 0.55
N MET A 138 -8.54 3.26 0.29
CA MET A 138 -9.02 2.27 -0.69
C MET A 138 -8.53 2.63 -2.10
N ALA A 139 -8.72 3.87 -2.54
CA ALA A 139 -8.30 4.35 -3.86
C ALA A 139 -6.79 4.19 -4.09
N VAL A 140 -5.96 4.54 -3.09
CA VAL A 140 -4.50 4.33 -3.13
C VAL A 140 -4.14 2.86 -3.37
N THR A 141 -4.80 1.94 -2.66
CA THR A 141 -4.58 0.50 -2.82
C THR A 141 -4.96 0.01 -4.22
N ILE A 142 -6.08 0.50 -4.75
CA ILE A 142 -6.55 0.14 -6.08
C ILE A 142 -5.63 0.70 -7.15
N ARG A 143 -5.20 1.97 -7.04
CA ARG A 143 -4.24 2.57 -7.97
C ARG A 143 -2.96 1.74 -8.08
N HIS A 144 -2.42 1.30 -6.95
CA HIS A 144 -1.22 0.46 -6.92
C HIS A 144 -1.42 -0.93 -7.54
N ASN A 145 -2.59 -1.54 -7.35
CA ASN A 145 -2.89 -2.86 -7.92
C ASN A 145 -3.24 -2.77 -9.42
N ARG A 146 -4.01 -1.74 -9.81
CA ARG A 146 -4.49 -1.48 -11.18
C ARG A 146 -3.39 -1.06 -12.12
N ALA A 147 -2.52 -0.14 -11.69
CA ALA A 147 -1.37 0.28 -12.48
C ALA A 147 -0.42 -0.89 -12.83
N ARG A 148 -0.49 -2.00 -12.09
CA ARG A 148 0.31 -3.22 -12.33
C ARG A 148 -0.43 -4.32 -13.10
N GLY A 149 -1.65 -4.05 -13.58
CA GLY A 149 -2.41 -4.96 -14.46
C GLY A 149 -3.06 -6.16 -13.77
N GLN A 150 -3.24 -6.13 -12.44
CA GLN A 150 -3.83 -7.26 -11.70
C GLN A 150 -5.30 -6.97 -11.38
N HIS A 151 -6.26 -7.60 -12.10
CA HIS A 151 -7.68 -7.49 -11.78
C HIS A 151 -8.46 -8.81 -11.83
N GLN A 152 -9.24 -9.06 -10.78
CA GLN A 152 -10.51 -9.80 -10.86
C GLN A 152 -11.67 -8.80 -10.83
N VAL A 153 -12.61 -8.98 -11.75
CA VAL A 153 -13.77 -8.10 -12.02
C VAL A 153 -14.73 -8.03 -10.83
N THR A 154 -14.81 -9.07 -9.99
CA THR A 154 -15.82 -9.18 -8.94
C THR A 154 -15.57 -8.29 -7.71
N ALA A 155 -14.31 -8.14 -7.29
CA ALA A 155 -13.96 -7.27 -6.15
C ALA A 155 -14.16 -5.78 -6.47
N MET A 156 -14.14 -5.42 -7.76
CA MET A 156 -14.24 -4.03 -8.19
C MET A 156 -15.66 -3.46 -8.05
N SER A 157 -16.68 -4.32 -8.21
CA SER A 157 -18.09 -3.94 -8.05
C SER A 157 -18.42 -3.52 -6.61
N ASP A 158 -17.96 -4.31 -5.63
CA ASP A 158 -18.12 -4.00 -4.22
C ASP A 158 -17.37 -2.73 -3.82
N ILE A 159 -16.16 -2.55 -4.35
CA ILE A 159 -15.35 -1.34 -4.13
C ILE A 159 -16.04 -0.09 -4.68
N VAL A 160 -16.53 -0.13 -5.93
CA VAL A 160 -17.25 1.01 -6.54
C VAL A 160 -18.50 1.34 -5.72
N ARG A 161 -19.21 0.32 -5.21
CA ARG A 161 -20.34 0.51 -4.31
C ARG A 161 -19.94 1.21 -3.02
N ASP A 162 -18.88 0.74 -2.37
CA ASP A 162 -18.46 1.27 -1.07
C ASP A 162 -17.94 2.71 -1.21
N LEU A 163 -17.17 3.02 -2.25
CA LEU A 163 -16.75 4.40 -2.56
C LEU A 163 -17.94 5.33 -2.84
N SER A 164 -18.95 4.84 -3.56
CA SER A 164 -20.18 5.61 -3.81
C SER A 164 -20.95 5.89 -2.52
N ARG A 165 -21.03 4.92 -1.61
CA ARG A 165 -21.64 5.08 -0.29
C ARG A 165 -20.86 6.04 0.61
N LEU A 166 -19.54 6.15 0.40
CA LEU A 166 -18.68 7.15 1.03
C LEU A 166 -18.75 8.54 0.34
N GLY A 167 -19.67 8.72 -0.62
CA GLY A 167 -19.98 10.01 -1.23
C GLY A 167 -19.12 10.40 -2.43
N TRP A 168 -18.35 9.48 -3.01
CA TRP A 168 -17.58 9.77 -4.22
C TRP A 168 -18.50 9.80 -5.45
N SER A 169 -18.27 10.79 -6.34
CA SER A 169 -18.95 10.86 -7.63
C SER A 169 -18.40 9.83 -8.62
N ASP A 170 -19.17 9.52 -9.66
CA ASP A 170 -18.75 8.58 -10.71
C ASP A 170 -17.49 9.06 -11.42
N GLU A 171 -17.41 10.37 -11.67
CA GLU A 171 -16.28 11.01 -12.33
C GLU A 171 -15.01 10.85 -11.49
N ARG A 172 -15.11 11.09 -10.17
CA ARG A 172 -13.99 10.91 -9.24
C ARG A 172 -13.57 9.44 -9.15
N ILE A 173 -14.51 8.50 -9.08
CA ILE A 173 -14.21 7.06 -9.07
C ILE A 173 -13.50 6.68 -10.38
N GLY A 174 -13.98 7.19 -11.51
CA GLY A 174 -13.38 6.98 -12.84
C GLY A 174 -11.92 7.47 -12.89
N GLU A 175 -11.69 8.70 -12.46
CA GLU A 175 -10.36 9.33 -12.45
C GLU A 175 -9.40 8.61 -11.49
N GLU A 176 -9.79 8.41 -10.23
CA GLU A 176 -8.93 7.82 -9.21
C GLU A 176 -8.64 6.34 -9.45
N LEU A 177 -9.60 5.60 -9.99
CA LEU A 177 -9.41 4.17 -10.25
C LEU A 177 -9.00 3.88 -11.70
N GLY A 178 -8.87 4.89 -12.58
CA GLY A 178 -8.55 4.70 -13.99
C GLY A 178 -9.58 3.87 -14.75
N MET A 179 -10.87 4.09 -14.45
CA MET A 179 -12.02 3.46 -15.09
C MET A 179 -12.68 4.37 -16.12
N SER A 180 -13.26 3.80 -17.18
CA SER A 180 -14.13 4.58 -18.06
C SER A 180 -15.48 4.86 -17.39
N PRO A 181 -16.21 5.93 -17.78
CA PRO A 181 -17.55 6.20 -17.25
C PRO A 181 -18.51 5.00 -17.40
N ASP A 182 -18.44 4.30 -18.54
CA ASP A 182 -19.24 3.10 -18.80
C ASP A 182 -18.85 1.92 -17.89
N GLU A 183 -17.57 1.79 -17.54
CA GLU A 183 -17.10 0.75 -16.61
C GLU A 183 -17.64 0.99 -15.21
N VAL A 184 -17.57 2.23 -14.71
CA VAL A 184 -18.14 2.62 -13.40
C VAL A 184 -19.64 2.34 -13.36
N LEU A 185 -20.36 2.72 -14.41
CA LEU A 185 -21.80 2.50 -14.53
C LEU A 185 -22.18 1.01 -14.47
N ARG A 186 -21.47 0.18 -15.24
CA ARG A 186 -21.71 -1.28 -15.26
C ARG A 186 -21.45 -1.92 -13.91
N LEU A 187 -20.37 -1.54 -13.22
CA LEU A 187 -20.04 -2.07 -11.90
C LEU A 187 -21.07 -1.66 -10.84
N LYS A 188 -21.63 -0.46 -10.91
CA LYS A 188 -22.77 -0.05 -10.05
C LYS A 188 -24.04 -0.87 -10.29
N GLN A 189 -24.34 -1.19 -11.55
CA GLN A 189 -25.50 -2.03 -11.88
C GLN A 189 -25.34 -3.46 -11.35
N ILE A 190 -24.13 -4.03 -11.46
CA ILE A 190 -23.81 -5.38 -10.95
C ILE A 190 -23.93 -5.45 -9.42
N SER A 191 -23.53 -4.39 -8.69
CA SER A 191 -23.58 -4.34 -7.22
C SER A 191 -24.97 -4.10 -6.63
N GLY A 192 -26.00 -3.96 -7.46
CA GLY A 192 -27.39 -3.79 -7.00
C GLY A 192 -27.73 -2.38 -6.51
N LEU A 193 -26.93 -1.37 -6.83
CA LEU A 193 -27.19 0.05 -6.53
C LEU A 193 -28.25 0.68 -7.44
N ALA A 194 -29.31 -0.06 -7.79
CA ALA A 194 -30.40 0.44 -8.65
C ALA A 194 -31.04 1.74 -8.10
N GLU A 195 -31.08 1.89 -6.78
CA GLU A 195 -31.64 3.06 -6.08
C GLU A 195 -30.86 4.36 -6.35
N LEU A 196 -29.54 4.30 -6.60
CA LEU A 196 -28.71 5.48 -6.93
C LEU A 196 -28.96 5.99 -8.36
N PHE A 197 -29.70 5.25 -9.18
CA PHE A 197 -30.07 5.63 -10.55
C PHE A 197 -31.47 6.26 -10.62
N SER A 198 -32.14 6.48 -9.49
CA SER A 198 -33.47 7.10 -9.45
C SER A 198 -33.52 8.53 -10.02
N GLU A 199 -32.38 9.20 -10.13
CA GLU A 199 -32.27 10.58 -10.63
C GLU A 199 -31.63 10.73 -12.03
N ARG A 200 -31.35 9.64 -12.77
CA ARG A 200 -30.76 9.75 -14.11
C ARG A 200 -31.75 9.39 -15.21
N GLU A 201 -31.94 10.31 -16.15
CA GLU A 201 -32.62 10.05 -17.41
C GLU A 201 -31.82 9.03 -18.24
N PHE A 202 -32.47 7.93 -18.60
CA PHE A 202 -31.89 6.92 -19.48
C PHE A 202 -31.72 7.50 -20.89
N SER A 203 -30.56 7.26 -21.53
CA SER A 203 -30.38 7.60 -22.94
C SER A 203 -31.29 6.74 -23.82
N GLU A 204 -31.89 7.33 -24.86
CA GLU A 204 -32.74 6.61 -25.80
C GLU A 204 -31.99 5.43 -26.45
N ALA A 205 -32.63 4.27 -26.44
CA ALA A 205 -32.09 3.05 -27.03
C ALA A 205 -31.90 3.22 -28.54
N TRP A 206 -30.80 2.68 -29.07
CA TRP A 206 -30.54 2.66 -30.51
C TRP A 206 -31.64 1.89 -31.25
N THR A 207 -32.50 2.61 -31.97
CA THR A 207 -33.37 2.01 -32.97
C THR A 207 -32.54 1.65 -34.20
N VAL A 208 -32.37 0.35 -34.45
CA VAL A 208 -31.84 -0.15 -35.71
C VAL A 208 -32.87 0.17 -36.80
N LYS A 209 -32.46 0.95 -37.81
CA LYS A 209 -33.23 1.13 -39.05
C LYS A 209 -32.87 0.02 -40.05
#